data_AF-A0A1Q9LEY7-F1
#
_entry.id   AF-A0A1Q9LEY7-F1
#
_cell.length_a   1.000
_cell.length_b   1.000
_cell.length_c   1.000
_cell.angle_alpha   90.00
_cell.angle_beta   90.00
_cell.angle_gamma   90.00
#
_symmetry.space_group_name_H-M   'P 1'
#
loop_
_entity.id
_entity.type
_entity.pdbx_description
1 polymer ?
#
loop_
_entity_poly.entity_id
_entity_poly.type
_entity_poly.pdbx_seq_one_letter_code
_entity_poly.pdbx_strand_id
1 'polypeptide(L)'
;MVLPKGALYIGGGVIAVVVLYSSTQTPPGSADTADASSTACRVEVTADVLNVRSAPDAAAEVVGKFKQGAESDADKLVQNGFRKLGEGKWASAEFLKPLQGRDCG
;
A
#
# COMPACT_ATOMS: atom_id res chain seq x y z
N MET A 1 17.05 -33.63 22.41
CA MET A 1 15.79 -32.90 22.18
C MET A 1 16.08 -31.87 21.10
N VAL A 2 15.61 -32.13 19.87
CA VAL A 2 16.00 -31.41 18.65
C VAL A 2 14.71 -30.83 18.05
N LEU A 3 14.65 -29.51 17.84
CA LEU A 3 14.44 -28.82 16.55
C LEU A 3 14.13 -27.31 16.77
N PRO A 4 14.39 -26.44 15.77
CA PRO A 4 14.99 -25.13 15.94
C PRO A 4 14.15 -23.96 15.35
N LYS A 5 14.67 -22.74 15.55
CA LYS A 5 14.49 -21.51 14.74
C LYS A 5 13.13 -21.37 14.01
N GLY A 6 12.18 -20.70 14.66
CA GLY A 6 11.01 -20.12 13.99
C GLY A 6 11.42 -18.90 13.17
N ALA A 7 11.78 -19.11 11.91
CA ALA A 7 11.75 -18.07 10.90
C ALA A 7 10.29 -17.63 10.72
N LEU A 8 9.95 -16.43 11.18
CA LEU A 8 8.64 -15.82 10.99
C LEU A 8 8.53 -15.36 9.52
N TYR A 9 8.26 -16.32 8.63
CA TYR A 9 7.78 -16.03 7.29
C TYR A 9 6.31 -15.61 7.41
N ILE A 10 6.07 -14.30 7.51
CA ILE A 10 4.75 -13.74 7.22
C ILE A 10 4.66 -13.67 5.69
N GLY A 11 4.25 -14.79 5.10
CA GLY A 11 3.78 -14.84 3.72
C GLY A 11 2.57 -13.93 3.57
N GLY A 12 2.64 -13.03 2.59
CA GLY A 12 1.56 -12.11 2.29
C GLY A 12 1.92 -11.16 1.16
N GLY A 13 2.32 -11.71 0.02
CA GLY A 13 2.32 -11.01 -1.27
C GLY A 13 3.50 -10.07 -1.51
N VAL A 14 4.70 -10.62 -1.73
CA VAL A 14 5.64 -9.96 -2.63
C VAL A 14 5.17 -10.31 -4.04
N ILE A 15 4.34 -9.46 -4.64
CA ILE A 15 4.18 -9.50 -6.09
C ILE A 15 5.45 -8.91 -6.69
N ALA A 16 6.49 -9.74 -6.76
CA ALA A 16 7.63 -9.52 -7.61
C ALA A 16 7.18 -9.85 -9.04
N VAL A 17 6.52 -8.89 -9.69
CA VAL A 17 6.30 -8.94 -11.13
C VAL A 17 7.64 -8.57 -11.78
N VAL A 18 8.47 -9.59 -11.96
CA VAL A 18 9.66 -9.55 -12.81
C VAL A 18 9.16 -9.64 -14.25
N VAL A 19 8.88 -8.48 -14.85
CA VAL A 19 8.71 -8.42 -16.32
C VAL A 19 10.09 -8.23 -16.93
N LEU A 20 10.67 -9.34 -17.38
CA LEU A 20 11.83 -9.33 -18.27
C LEU A 20 11.39 -8.84 -19.65
N TYR A 21 11.43 -7.53 -19.88
CA TYR A 21 11.42 -6.99 -21.24
C TYR A 21 12.84 -6.67 -21.68
N SER A 22 13.26 -7.42 -22.70
CA SER A 22 14.52 -7.28 -23.42
C SER A 22 14.69 -5.86 -23.98
N SER A 23 15.69 -5.16 -23.44
CA SER A 23 16.51 -4.11 -24.05
C SER A 23 15.86 -3.14 -25.07
N THR A 24 15.27 -2.06 -24.56
CA THR A 24 15.67 -0.70 -24.98
C THR A 24 15.77 0.19 -23.74
N GLN A 25 16.93 0.81 -23.61
CA GLN A 25 17.41 1.48 -22.41
C GLN A 25 17.04 2.97 -22.46
N THR A 26 16.26 3.45 -21.49
CA THR A 26 16.22 4.89 -21.13
C THR A 26 15.98 5.03 -19.62
N PRO A 27 16.80 5.81 -18.86
CA PRO A 27 16.82 5.83 -17.39
C PRO A 27 16.01 6.98 -16.76
N PRO A 28 16.03 7.12 -15.42
CA PRO A 28 14.98 6.74 -14.48
C PRO A 28 13.93 7.85 -14.28
N GLY A 29 12.75 7.66 -14.83
CA GLY A 29 11.54 8.32 -14.34
C GLY A 29 10.56 7.22 -14.11
N SER A 30 10.21 6.93 -12.86
CA SER A 30 9.13 6.01 -12.50
C SER A 30 7.81 6.62 -12.98
N ALA A 31 7.60 6.57 -14.28
CA ALA A 31 6.30 6.68 -14.91
C ALA A 31 5.76 5.26 -14.90
N ASP A 32 5.20 4.86 -13.77
CA ASP A 32 4.33 3.71 -13.69
C ASP A 32 3.29 3.85 -14.78
N THR A 33 3.40 2.93 -15.73
CA THR A 33 2.55 2.83 -16.90
C THR A 33 1.13 2.63 -16.37
N ALA A 34 0.34 3.70 -16.45
CA ALA A 34 -1.06 3.69 -16.06
C ALA A 34 -1.81 2.76 -16.99
N ASP A 35 -1.94 1.50 -16.57
CA ASP A 35 -2.95 0.59 -17.06
C ASP A 35 -4.32 1.22 -16.76
N ALA A 36 -4.90 1.78 -17.82
CA ALA A 36 -6.19 2.40 -17.86
C ALA A 36 -7.28 1.33 -17.96
N SER A 37 -7.74 0.79 -16.82
CA SER A 37 -9.09 0.21 -16.71
C SER A 37 -9.61 -0.07 -15.30
N SER A 38 -9.02 0.53 -14.26
CA SER A 38 -9.67 0.58 -12.95
C SER A 38 -9.67 2.00 -12.39
N THR A 39 -10.86 2.61 -12.37
CA THR A 39 -11.17 3.85 -11.62
C THR A 39 -11.10 3.64 -10.11
N ALA A 40 -10.67 2.45 -9.66
CA ALA A 40 -10.49 2.14 -8.25
C ALA A 40 -9.51 3.14 -7.62
N CYS A 41 -9.87 3.63 -6.43
CA CYS A 41 -9.01 4.54 -5.69
C CYS A 41 -7.73 3.81 -5.29
N ARG A 42 -6.59 4.39 -5.66
CA ARG A 42 -5.26 3.90 -5.30
C ARG A 42 -4.44 5.06 -4.76
N VAL A 43 -3.71 4.79 -3.70
CA VAL A 43 -2.94 5.77 -2.94
C VAL A 43 -1.49 5.31 -2.77
N GLU A 44 -0.58 6.27 -2.73
CA GLU A 44 0.83 6.12 -2.38
C GLU A 44 1.06 6.63 -0.95
N VAL A 45 1.91 5.93 -0.20
CA VAL A 45 2.29 6.31 1.16
C VAL A 45 3.43 7.34 1.13
N THR A 46 3.22 8.49 1.77
CA THR A 46 4.21 9.59 1.81
C THR A 46 5.05 9.61 3.09
N ALA A 47 4.64 8.90 4.14
CA ALA A 47 5.39 8.79 5.39
C ALA A 47 6.46 7.69 5.32
N ASP A 48 7.57 7.86 6.07
CA ASP A 48 8.62 6.83 6.21
C ASP A 48 8.05 5.46 6.60
N VAL A 49 7.18 5.47 7.60
CA VAL A 49 6.45 4.31 8.10
C VAL A 49 5.02 4.72 8.47
N LEU A 50 4.04 4.07 7.84
CA LEU A 50 2.62 4.29 8.11
C LEU A 50 1.99 3.05 8.74
N ASN A 51 1.36 3.21 9.90
CA ASN A 51 0.65 2.12 10.56
C ASN A 51 -0.73 1.89 9.93
N VAL A 52 -1.04 0.63 9.67
CA VAL A 52 -2.38 0.17 9.30
C VAL A 52 -3.07 -0.36 10.54
N ARG A 53 -4.27 0.14 10.81
CA ARG A 53 -5.03 -0.11 12.03
C ARG A 53 -6.32 -0.87 11.74
N SER A 54 -6.82 -1.58 12.75
CA SER A 54 -8.06 -2.38 12.67
C SER A 54 -9.32 -1.52 12.54
N ALA A 55 -9.29 -0.28 13.01
CA ALA A 55 -10.41 0.67 13.01
C ALA A 55 -9.92 2.09 12.68
N PRO A 56 -10.81 3.03 12.28
CA PRO A 56 -10.48 4.43 12.00
C PRO A 56 -10.27 5.22 13.31
N ASP A 57 -9.25 4.84 14.07
CA ASP A 57 -8.94 5.40 15.38
C ASP A 57 -7.44 5.28 15.67
N ALA A 58 -6.83 6.31 16.26
CA ALA A 58 -5.40 6.33 16.56
C ALA A 58 -4.98 5.39 17.70
N ALA A 59 -5.91 4.98 18.56
CA ALA A 59 -5.73 3.99 19.62
C ALA A 59 -6.05 2.55 19.16
N ALA A 60 -6.63 2.36 17.96
CA ALA A 60 -6.89 1.04 17.43
C ALA A 60 -5.62 0.21 17.20
N GLU A 61 -5.75 -1.11 17.31
CA GLU A 61 -4.64 -2.05 17.12
C GLU A 61 -3.99 -1.89 15.75
N VAL A 62 -2.65 -1.94 15.72
CA VAL A 62 -1.87 -1.93 14.48
C VAL A 62 -1.83 -3.34 13.90
N VAL A 63 -2.52 -3.54 12.77
CA VAL A 63 -2.63 -4.82 12.05
C VAL A 63 -1.63 -4.94 10.89
N GLY A 64 -0.88 -3.87 10.60
CA GLY A 64 0.11 -3.86 9.52
C GLY A 64 0.87 -2.54 9.45
N LYS A 65 1.83 -2.47 8.54
CA LYS A 65 2.61 -1.26 8.27
C LYS A 65 2.96 -1.15 6.80
N PHE A 66 2.95 0.08 6.29
CA PHE A 66 3.51 0.43 5.01
C PHE A 66 4.78 1.27 5.19
N LYS A 67 5.64 1.23 4.17
CA LYS A 67 6.80 2.11 4.05
C LYS A 67 6.52 3.20 3.03
N GLN A 68 7.31 4.26 3.04
CA GLN A 68 7.24 5.31 2.03
C GLN A 68 7.30 4.73 0.61
N GLY A 69 6.49 5.30 -0.29
CA GLY A 69 6.36 4.89 -1.69
C GLY A 69 5.56 3.60 -1.89
N ALA A 70 5.10 2.94 -0.82
CA ALA A 70 4.19 1.81 -0.96
C ALA A 70 2.86 2.29 -1.55
N GLU A 71 2.35 1.55 -2.54
CA GLU A 71 1.03 1.78 -3.10
C GLU A 71 0.02 0.77 -2.54
N SER A 72 -1.21 1.21 -2.33
CA SER A 72 -2.31 0.35 -1.93
C SER A 72 -3.60 0.80 -2.59
N ASP A 73 -4.45 -0.17 -2.92
CA ASP A 73 -5.86 0.13 -3.20
C ASP A 73 -6.50 0.68 -1.92
N ALA A 74 -7.49 1.54 -2.11
CA ALA A 74 -8.21 2.20 -1.03
C ALA A 74 -9.68 2.40 -1.40
N ASP A 75 -10.51 2.55 -0.38
CA ASP A 75 -11.86 3.07 -0.54
C ASP A 75 -11.83 4.60 -0.53
N LYS A 76 -12.85 5.21 -1.13
CA LYS A 76 -13.11 6.66 -1.01
C LYS A 76 -13.48 7.08 0.43
N LEU A 77 -13.81 6.10 1.26
CA LEU A 77 -14.27 6.30 2.63
C LEU A 77 -13.14 6.79 3.54
N VAL A 78 -13.35 7.96 4.13
CA VAL A 78 -12.51 8.52 5.18
C VAL A 78 -13.37 8.75 6.43
N GLN A 79 -12.90 8.26 7.57
CA GLN A 79 -13.55 8.41 8.86
C GLN A 79 -12.51 8.77 9.92
N ASN A 80 -12.79 9.77 10.76
CA ASN A 80 -11.87 10.27 11.80
C ASN A 80 -10.43 10.55 11.31
N GLY A 81 -10.28 11.00 10.06
CA GLY A 81 -8.96 11.23 9.45
C GLY A 81 -8.25 9.97 8.96
N PHE A 82 -8.85 8.79 9.07
CA PHE A 82 -8.33 7.53 8.52
C PHE A 82 -9.06 7.15 7.25
N ARG A 83 -8.31 6.80 6.20
CA ARG A 83 -8.83 6.21 4.98
C ARG A 83 -8.88 4.69 5.11
N LYS A 84 -9.97 4.10 4.63
CA LYS A 84 -10.13 2.66 4.56
C LYS A 84 -9.33 2.11 3.38
N LEU A 85 -8.47 1.12 3.66
CA LEU A 85 -7.66 0.42 2.66
C LEU A 85 -8.22 -0.97 2.33
N GLY A 86 -9.17 -1.43 3.14
CA GLY A 86 -9.82 -2.72 3.02
C GLY A 86 -10.56 -3.06 4.32
N GLU A 87 -11.10 -4.26 4.39
CA GLU A 87 -11.75 -4.73 5.62
C GLU A 87 -10.75 -4.82 6.78
N GLY A 88 -11.08 -4.17 7.91
CA GLY A 88 -10.21 -4.10 9.08
C GLY A 88 -8.86 -3.41 8.82
N LYS A 89 -8.75 -2.58 7.78
CA LYS A 89 -7.49 -1.89 7.41
C LYS A 89 -7.75 -0.41 7.20
N TRP A 90 -7.18 0.40 8.08
CA TRP A 90 -7.31 1.84 8.09
C TRP A 90 -5.95 2.50 8.28
N ALA A 91 -5.68 3.58 7.55
CA ALA A 91 -4.43 4.33 7.72
C ALA A 91 -4.73 5.84 7.69
N SER A 92 -3.91 6.66 8.36
CA SER A 92 -4.16 8.11 8.39
C SER A 92 -4.11 8.67 6.97
N ALA A 93 -5.17 9.37 6.57
CA ALA A 93 -5.36 9.89 5.23
C ALA A 93 -4.35 11.00 4.90
N GLU A 94 -3.81 11.69 5.90
CA GLU A 94 -2.79 12.74 5.70
C GLU A 94 -1.48 12.20 5.10
N PHE A 95 -1.21 10.90 5.25
CA PHE A 95 -0.01 10.23 4.73
C PHE A 95 -0.29 9.40 3.47
N LEU A 96 -1.45 9.60 2.85
CA LEU A 96 -1.89 8.89 1.67
C LEU A 96 -2.16 9.88 0.54
N LYS A 97 -1.41 9.75 -0.55
CA LYS A 97 -1.56 10.58 -1.74
C LYS A 97 -2.25 9.77 -2.84
N PRO A 98 -3.42 10.20 -3.36
CA PRO A 98 -4.01 9.57 -4.54
C PRO A 98 -3.04 9.55 -5.72
N LEU A 99 -2.94 8.40 -6.39
CA LEU A 99 -2.19 8.31 -7.64
C LEU A 99 -2.91 9.09 -8.75
N GLN A 100 -2.14 9.55 -9.73
CA GLN A 100 -2.68 10.35 -10.83
C GLN A 100 -3.73 9.56 -11.62
N GLY A 101 -4.84 10.21 -11.95
CA GLY A 101 -5.94 9.59 -12.70
C GLY A 101 -6.80 8.61 -11.91
N ARG A 102 -6.61 8.47 -10.59
CA ARG A 102 -7.46 7.65 -9.71
C ARG A 102 -8.53 8.50 -9.04
N ASP A 103 -9.76 8.00 -8.99
CA ASP A 103 -10.90 8.70 -8.37
C ASP A 103 -11.05 8.24 -6.92
N CYS A 104 -10.57 9.10 -6.01
CA CYS A 104 -10.49 8.82 -4.59
C CYS A 104 -11.47 9.62 -3.72
N GLY A 105 -12.44 10.29 -4.36
CA GLY A 105 -13.40 11.18 -3.70
C GLY A 105 -12.86 12.59 -3.46
#